data_AF-A0A7C5IYU6-F1
#
_entry.id   AF-A0A7C5IYU6-F1
#
_cell.length_a   1.000
_cell.length_b   1.000
_cell.length_c   1.000
_cell.angle_alpha   90.00
_cell.angle_beta   90.00
_cell.angle_gamma   90.00
#
_symmetry.space_group_name_H-M   'P 1'
#
loop_
_entity.id
_entity.type
_entity.pdbx_description
1 polymer ?
#
loop_
_entity_poly.entity_id
_entity_poly.type
_entity_poly.pdbx_seq_one_letter_code
_entity_poly.pdbx_strand_id
1 'polypeptide(L)'
;MKGVIRYLLAEENTNRLVVAGIVLGILFGWLLPEWALAQKALGKAFVAFLKMLVVPLVFASVYVAISGLGGLEKLRAIGLKTIALYLVTTALAVVAAIVAMNLFPIGEPVSAEGLRYEKAEQVAPFSLGNMLLSFIPTNIFNALATGSLMQVIVFAILLALASLYLEEKHHRAM
;
A
#
# COMPACT_ATOMS: atom_id res chain seq x y z
N MET A 1 -21.37 -23.43 23.17
CA MET A 1 -20.36 -22.35 22.97
C MET A 1 -19.03 -22.82 22.39
N LYS A 2 -18.47 -23.99 22.77
CA LYS A 2 -17.17 -24.48 22.25
C LYS A 2 -17.16 -24.86 20.75
N GLY A 3 -18.31 -25.26 20.19
CA GLY A 3 -18.42 -25.68 18.78
C GLY A 3 -18.32 -24.52 17.77
N VAL A 4 -18.95 -23.38 18.05
CA VAL A 4 -18.92 -22.20 17.17
C VAL A 4 -17.53 -21.59 17.09
N ILE A 5 -16.84 -21.49 18.24
CA ILE A 5 -15.45 -20.98 18.30
C ILE A 5 -14.50 -21.91 17.55
N ARG A 6 -14.68 -23.23 17.63
CA ARG A 6 -13.87 -24.22 16.90
C ARG A 6 -14.16 -24.26 15.39
N TYR A 7 -15.40 -23.98 15.00
CA TYR A 7 -15.81 -23.84 13.60
C TYR A 7 -15.27 -22.54 12.97
N LEU A 8 -15.16 -21.47 13.77
CA LEU A 8 -14.60 -20.18 13.36
C LEU A 8 -13.06 -20.17 13.27
N LEU A 9 -12.36 -21.04 14.01
CA LEU A 9 -10.89 -21.13 14.05
C LEU A 9 -10.27 -22.12 13.04
N ALA A 10 -11.05 -22.75 12.16
CA ALA A 10 -10.51 -23.56 11.06
C ALA A 10 -9.95 -22.65 9.94
N GLU A 11 -8.77 -22.98 9.42
CA GLU A 11 -7.92 -22.15 8.53
C GLU A 11 -8.61 -21.57 7.27
N GLU A 12 -9.75 -22.13 6.86
CA GLU A 12 -10.54 -21.67 5.70
C GLU A 12 -11.37 -20.38 5.95
N ASN A 13 -11.48 -19.90 7.19
CA ASN A 13 -12.45 -18.86 7.57
C ASN A 13 -11.89 -17.45 7.83
N THR A 14 -10.61 -17.17 7.56
CA THR A 14 -9.98 -15.86 7.88
C THR A 14 -10.73 -14.67 7.29
N ASN A 15 -11.18 -14.76 6.03
CA ASN A 15 -11.97 -13.70 5.39
C ASN A 15 -13.28 -13.43 6.15
N ARG A 16 -13.94 -14.49 6.65
CA ARG A 16 -15.18 -14.39 7.42
C ARG A 16 -14.95 -13.77 8.79
N LEU A 17 -13.81 -14.08 9.43
CA LEU A 17 -13.40 -13.48 10.69
C LEU A 17 -13.12 -11.98 10.55
N VAL A 18 -12.46 -11.57 9.47
CA VAL A 18 -12.20 -10.14 9.19
C VAL A 18 -13.51 -9.39 8.98
N VAL A 19 -14.41 -9.92 8.15
CA VAL A 19 -15.72 -9.30 7.92
C VAL A 19 -16.53 -9.24 9.22
N ALA A 20 -16.60 -10.33 9.98
CA ALA A 20 -17.27 -10.35 11.27
C ALA A 20 -16.64 -9.35 12.26
N GLY A 21 -15.31 -9.24 12.28
CA GLY A 21 -14.58 -8.28 13.11
C GLY A 21 -14.88 -6.83 12.74
N ILE A 22 -14.98 -6.51 11.44
CA ILE A 22 -15.39 -5.17 10.97
C ILE A 22 -16.81 -4.85 11.43
N VAL A 23 -17.76 -5.77 11.20
CA VAL A 23 -19.16 -5.56 11.59
C VAL A 23 -19.30 -5.40 13.10
N LEU A 24 -18.67 -6.28 13.88
CA LEU A 24 -18.66 -6.19 15.34
C LEU A 24 -17.97 -4.92 15.85
N GLY A 25 -16.88 -4.50 15.20
CA GLY A 25 -16.17 -3.26 15.53
C GLY A 25 -17.03 -2.01 15.30
N ILE A 26 -17.77 -1.97 14.18
CA ILE A 26 -18.74 -0.89 13.89
C ILE A 26 -19.86 -0.88 14.93
N LEU A 27 -20.46 -2.05 15.22
CA LEU A 27 -21.52 -2.16 16.23
C LEU A 27 -21.02 -1.76 17.62
N PHE A 28 -19.82 -2.18 18.00
CA PHE A 28 -19.19 -1.83 19.27
C PHE A 28 -18.93 -0.32 19.39
N GLY A 29 -18.41 0.31 18.34
CA GLY A 29 -18.20 1.76 18.29
C GLY A 29 -19.50 2.56 18.36
N TRP A 30 -20.59 2.03 17.80
CA TRP A 30 -21.91 2.67 17.85
C TRP A 30 -22.60 2.51 19.21
N LEU A 31 -22.53 1.33 19.82
CA LEU A 31 -23.19 1.02 21.09
C LEU A 31 -22.45 1.59 22.31
N LEU A 32 -21.11 1.62 22.29
CA LEU A 32 -20.27 1.98 23.44
C LEU A 32 -19.07 2.86 23.01
N PRO A 33 -19.31 4.12 22.60
CA PRO A 33 -18.27 4.96 22.00
C PRO A 33 -17.09 5.28 22.93
N GLU A 34 -17.33 5.53 24.22
CA GLU A 34 -16.24 5.85 25.17
C GLU A 34 -15.29 4.66 25.37
N TRP A 35 -15.84 3.44 25.49
CA TRP A 35 -15.06 2.21 25.60
C TRP A 35 -14.33 1.87 24.31
N ALA A 36 -14.96 2.11 23.16
CA ALA A 36 -14.31 1.94 21.86
C ALA A 36 -13.10 2.89 21.70
N LEU A 37 -13.22 4.14 22.13
CA LEU A 37 -12.11 5.10 22.14
C LEU A 37 -11.00 4.68 23.11
N ALA A 38 -11.33 4.06 24.24
CA ALA A 38 -10.33 3.51 25.16
C ALA A 38 -9.47 2.40 24.52
N GLN A 39 -10.01 1.65 23.55
CA GLN A 39 -9.28 0.61 22.80
C GLN A 39 -8.42 1.15 21.65
N LYS A 40 -8.33 2.48 21.45
CA LYS A 40 -7.52 3.10 20.39
C LYS A 40 -6.06 2.64 20.39
N ALA A 41 -5.50 2.32 21.55
CA ALA A 41 -4.15 1.79 21.67
C ALA A 41 -3.97 0.46 20.90
N LEU A 42 -4.97 -0.43 20.95
CA LEU A 42 -4.95 -1.70 20.23
C LEU A 42 -4.96 -1.50 18.71
N GLY A 43 -5.80 -0.58 18.23
CA GLY A 43 -5.84 -0.21 16.81
C GLY A 43 -4.53 0.42 16.34
N LYS A 44 -3.92 1.29 17.16
CA LYS A 44 -2.59 1.87 16.89
C LYS A 44 -1.51 0.79 16.83
N ALA A 45 -1.52 -0.16 17.76
CA ALA A 45 -0.56 -1.26 17.78
C ALA A 45 -0.70 -2.14 16.53
N PHE A 46 -1.93 -2.49 16.14
CA PHE A 46 -2.19 -3.23 14.91
C PHE A 46 -1.63 -2.53 13.66
N VAL A 47 -1.91 -1.23 13.51
CA VAL A 47 -1.37 -0.44 12.38
C VAL A 47 0.16 -0.36 12.44
N ALA A 48 0.75 -0.26 13.63
CA ALA A 48 2.20 -0.26 13.79
C ALA A 48 2.83 -1.60 13.34
N PHE A 49 2.21 -2.73 13.68
CA PHE A 49 2.66 -4.04 13.19
C PHE A 49 2.57 -4.16 11.66
N LEU A 50 1.47 -3.70 11.05
CA LEU A 50 1.36 -3.67 9.59
C LEU A 50 2.47 -2.81 8.97
N LYS A 51 2.68 -1.58 9.46
CA LYS A 51 3.71 -0.66 8.95
C LYS A 51 5.13 -1.22 9.08
N MET A 52 5.43 -1.94 10.17
CA MET A 52 6.72 -2.59 10.39
C MET A 52 7.03 -3.62 9.30
N LEU A 53 6.02 -4.38 8.85
CA LEU A 53 6.19 -5.43 7.84
C LEU A 53 6.32 -4.87 6.41
N VAL A 54 5.71 -3.72 6.12
CA VAL A 54 5.61 -3.20 4.75
C VAL A 54 6.99 -2.97 4.13
N VAL A 55 7.92 -2.29 4.81
CA VAL A 55 9.21 -1.91 4.21
C VAL A 55 10.08 -3.15 3.88
N PRO A 56 10.34 -4.08 4.82
CA PRO A 56 11.12 -5.29 4.51
C PRO A 56 10.45 -6.17 3.46
N LEU A 57 9.13 -6.32 3.53
CA LEU A 57 8.38 -7.17 2.61
C LEU A 57 8.42 -6.62 1.19
N VAL A 58 8.23 -5.31 1.02
CA VAL A 58 8.29 -4.66 -0.30
C VAL A 58 9.70 -4.78 -0.89
N PHE A 59 10.75 -4.50 -0.11
CA PHE A 59 12.12 -4.63 -0.59
C PHE A 59 12.42 -6.06 -1.05
N ALA A 60 12.17 -7.05 -0.20
CA ALA A 60 12.45 -8.46 -0.50
C ALA A 60 11.59 -8.96 -1.68
N SER A 61 10.31 -8.63 -1.70
CA SER A 61 9.40 -9.03 -2.77
C SER A 61 9.81 -8.47 -4.13
N VAL A 62 10.17 -7.18 -4.20
CA VAL A 62 10.62 -6.56 -5.44
C VAL A 62 11.96 -7.15 -5.87
N TYR A 63 12.91 -7.30 -4.94
CA TYR A 63 14.21 -7.89 -5.25
C TYR A 63 14.07 -9.30 -5.84
N VAL A 64 13.38 -10.20 -5.14
CA VAL A 64 13.17 -11.59 -5.59
C VAL A 64 12.40 -11.63 -6.91
N ALA A 65 11.36 -10.81 -7.07
CA ALA A 65 10.57 -10.78 -8.30
C ALA A 65 11.44 -10.39 -9.51
N ILE A 66 12.28 -9.35 -9.38
CA ILE A 66 13.13 -8.89 -10.49
C ILE A 66 14.27 -9.88 -10.76
N SER A 67 14.93 -10.38 -9.71
CA SER A 67 15.99 -11.39 -9.87
C SER A 67 15.46 -12.67 -10.53
N GLY A 68 14.19 -13.04 -10.32
CA GLY A 68 13.57 -14.18 -10.98
C GLY A 68 13.23 -13.99 -12.47
N LEU A 69 13.24 -12.76 -12.99
CA LEU A 69 12.90 -12.51 -14.39
C LEU A 69 14.01 -12.93 -15.37
N GLY A 70 15.27 -12.95 -14.92
CA GLY A 70 16.41 -13.39 -15.74
C GLY A 70 16.87 -12.37 -16.80
N GLY A 71 16.71 -11.06 -16.54
CA GLY A 71 17.34 -10.00 -17.34
C GLY A 71 16.54 -8.71 -17.50
N LEU A 72 17.23 -7.64 -17.91
CA LEU A 72 16.66 -6.29 -18.08
C LEU A 72 15.61 -6.22 -19.20
N GLU A 73 15.76 -7.01 -20.27
CA GLU A 73 14.83 -7.01 -21.42
C GLU A 73 13.41 -7.43 -21.02
N LYS A 74 13.31 -8.49 -20.20
CA LYS A 74 12.03 -8.96 -19.68
C LYS A 74 11.40 -7.95 -18.73
N LEU A 75 12.20 -7.31 -17.87
CA LEU A 75 11.73 -6.22 -17.01
C LEU A 75 11.16 -5.07 -17.84
N ARG A 76 11.85 -4.63 -18.90
CA ARG A 76 11.36 -3.58 -19.80
C ARG A 76 10.02 -3.95 -20.43
N ALA A 77 9.89 -5.19 -20.94
CA ALA A 77 8.67 -5.65 -21.59
C ALA A 77 7.48 -5.73 -20.63
N ILE A 78 7.68 -6.26 -19.42
CA ILE A 78 6.62 -6.36 -18.40
C ILE A 78 6.30 -4.99 -17.84
N GLY A 79 7.32 -4.19 -17.48
CA GLY A 79 7.16 -2.87 -16.89
C GLY A 79 6.38 -1.92 -17.79
N LEU A 80 6.67 -1.89 -19.09
CA LEU A 80 5.93 -1.02 -20.02
C LEU A 80 4.46 -1.42 -20.16
N LYS A 81 4.17 -2.74 -20.21
CA LYS A 81 2.79 -3.24 -20.23
C LYS A 81 2.05 -2.89 -18.94
N THR A 82 2.71 -3.02 -17.79
CA THR A 82 2.13 -2.68 -16.48
C THR A 82 1.87 -1.19 -16.33
N ILE A 83 2.81 -0.33 -16.77
CA ILE A 83 2.61 1.13 -16.75
C ILE A 83 1.43 1.52 -17.62
N ALA A 84 1.36 1.00 -18.86
CA ALA A 84 0.23 1.28 -19.76
C ALA A 84 -1.10 0.82 -19.15
N LEU A 85 -1.12 -0.39 -18.58
CA LEU A 85 -2.29 -0.92 -17.88
C LEU A 85 -2.73 0.01 -16.75
N TYR A 86 -1.81 0.39 -15.85
CA TYR A 86 -2.14 1.24 -14.71
C TYR A 86 -2.57 2.66 -15.10
N LEU A 87 -1.97 3.25 -16.14
CA LEU A 87 -2.41 4.55 -16.63
C LEU A 87 -3.84 4.49 -17.14
N VAL A 88 -4.18 3.47 -17.92
CA VAL A 88 -5.54 3.30 -18.46
C VAL A 88 -6.53 3.00 -17.34
N THR A 89 -6.26 2.02 -16.48
CA THR A 89 -7.21 1.65 -15.41
C THR A 89 -7.38 2.77 -14.39
N THR A 90 -6.31 3.51 -14.06
CA THR A 90 -6.39 4.65 -13.12
C THR A 90 -7.15 5.81 -13.74
N ALA A 91 -6.91 6.13 -15.02
CA ALA A 91 -7.66 7.17 -15.71
C ALA A 91 -9.16 6.83 -15.75
N LEU A 92 -9.51 5.58 -16.07
CA LEU A 92 -10.91 5.11 -16.06
C LEU A 92 -11.51 5.18 -14.65
N ALA A 93 -10.77 4.79 -13.61
CA ALA A 93 -11.23 4.87 -12.22
C ALA A 93 -11.46 6.32 -11.78
N VAL A 94 -10.57 7.26 -12.14
CA VAL A 94 -10.72 8.69 -11.84
C VAL A 94 -11.93 9.27 -12.56
N VAL A 95 -12.12 8.95 -13.84
CA VAL A 95 -13.30 9.40 -14.60
C VAL A 95 -14.58 8.86 -13.96
N ALA A 96 -14.62 7.58 -13.62
CA ALA A 96 -15.77 6.97 -12.95
C ALA A 96 -16.04 7.61 -11.58
N ALA A 97 -15.00 7.90 -10.79
CA ALA A 97 -15.12 8.58 -9.51
C ALA A 97 -15.69 10.00 -9.67
N ILE A 98 -15.19 10.78 -10.64
CA ILE A 98 -15.71 12.12 -10.94
C ILE A 98 -17.18 12.03 -11.36
N VAL A 99 -17.54 11.11 -12.26
CA VAL A 99 -18.94 10.93 -12.68
C VAL A 99 -19.83 10.56 -11.48
N ALA A 100 -19.40 9.63 -10.64
CA ALA A 100 -20.15 9.23 -9.44
C ALA A 100 -20.32 10.40 -8.46
N MET A 101 -19.27 11.19 -8.19
CA MET A 101 -19.34 12.36 -7.30
C MET A 101 -20.20 13.50 -7.87
N ASN A 102 -20.40 13.57 -9.19
CA ASN A 102 -21.31 14.55 -9.80
C ASN A 102 -22.77 14.06 -9.82
N LEU A 103 -23.00 12.74 -9.89
CA LEU A 103 -24.35 12.15 -9.90
C LEU A 103 -24.94 11.97 -8.50
N PHE A 104 -24.10 11.64 -7.53
CA PHE A 104 -24.48 11.48 -6.13
C PHE A 104 -23.88 12.64 -5.33
N PRO A 105 -24.63 13.29 -4.41
CA PRO A 105 -24.11 14.32 -3.52
C PRO A 105 -23.16 13.71 -2.47
N ILE A 106 -22.02 13.19 -2.93
CA ILE A 106 -20.96 12.62 -2.10
C ILE A 106 -20.07 13.78 -1.68
N GLY A 107 -20.07 14.11 -0.38
CA GLY A 107 -19.26 15.19 0.17
C GLY A 107 -20.04 16.43 0.59
N GLU A 108 -21.37 16.44 0.49
CA GLU A 108 -22.14 17.33 1.36
C GLU A 108 -21.81 16.95 2.83
N PRO A 109 -21.56 17.92 3.71
CA PRO A 109 -21.31 17.62 5.10
C PRO A 109 -22.54 16.93 5.66
N VAL A 110 -22.46 15.61 5.84
CA VAL A 110 -23.37 14.91 6.74
C VAL A 110 -23.13 15.58 8.08
N SER A 111 -24.08 16.41 8.51
CA SER A 111 -23.97 17.26 9.69
C SER A 111 -23.84 16.38 10.95
N ALA A 112 -22.64 15.88 11.19
CA ALA A 112 -22.23 15.36 12.47
C ALA A 112 -21.77 16.59 13.27
N GLU A 113 -22.67 17.11 14.11
CA GLU A 113 -22.33 18.16 15.06
C GLU A 113 -21.02 17.81 15.78
N GLY A 114 -19.99 18.63 15.59
CA GLY A 114 -18.67 18.46 16.22
C GLY A 114 -17.53 18.02 15.28
N LEU A 115 -17.79 17.62 14.03
CA LEU A 115 -16.72 17.35 13.06
C LEU A 115 -16.44 18.59 12.21
N ARG A 116 -15.45 19.40 12.62
CA ARG A 116 -14.89 20.45 11.75
C ARG A 116 -14.05 19.79 10.66
N TYR A 117 -14.55 19.78 9.43
CA TYR A 117 -13.74 19.46 8.27
C TYR A 117 -12.78 20.62 8.01
N GLU A 118 -11.51 20.46 8.39
CA GLU A 118 -10.47 21.36 7.90
C GLU A 118 -10.43 21.24 6.37
N LYS A 119 -10.66 22.37 5.70
CA LYS A 119 -10.53 22.45 4.24
C LYS A 119 -9.09 22.04 3.92
N ALA A 120 -8.93 20.98 3.14
CA ALA A 120 -7.61 20.46 2.78
C ALA A 120 -6.69 21.59 2.32
N GLU A 121 -5.42 21.54 2.75
CA GLU A 121 -4.38 22.48 2.33
C GLU A 121 -4.39 22.67 0.81
N GLN A 122 -4.05 23.89 0.36
CA GLN A 122 -3.96 24.21 -1.06
C GLN A 122 -3.11 23.17 -1.78
N VAL A 123 -3.64 22.63 -2.88
CA VAL A 123 -2.94 21.64 -3.70
C VAL A 123 -1.63 22.27 -4.17
N ALA A 124 -0.51 21.72 -3.70
CA ALA A 124 0.81 22.16 -4.12
C ALA A 124 0.93 22.07 -5.66
N PRO A 125 1.60 23.02 -6.33
CA PRO A 125 1.76 22.98 -7.78
C PRO A 125 2.49 21.70 -8.19
N PHE A 126 1.88 20.96 -9.11
CA PHE A 126 2.45 19.72 -9.62
C PHE A 126 3.67 20.02 -10.50
N SER A 127 4.80 19.36 -10.19
CA SER A 127 6.01 19.39 -11.00
C SER A 127 6.47 17.96 -11.27
N LEU A 128 6.45 17.57 -12.56
CA LEU A 128 6.95 16.27 -13.00
C LEU A 128 8.41 16.07 -12.62
N GLY A 129 9.23 17.13 -12.70
CA GLY A 129 10.64 17.07 -12.32
C GLY A 129 10.83 16.73 -10.85
N ASN A 130 10.10 17.42 -9.97
CA ASN A 130 10.18 17.17 -8.53
C ASN A 130 9.65 15.78 -8.16
N MET A 131 8.59 15.33 -8.84
CA MET A 131 8.08 13.97 -8.69
C MET A 131 9.16 12.94 -9.06
N LEU A 132 9.77 13.03 -10.25
CA LEU A 132 10.81 12.09 -10.66
C LEU A 132 12.04 12.12 -9.75
N LEU A 133 12.46 13.31 -9.29
CA LEU A 133 13.58 13.44 -8.36
C LEU A 133 13.30 12.76 -7.01
N SER A 134 12.05 12.76 -6.55
CA SER A 134 11.69 12.12 -5.28
C SER A 134 11.84 10.59 -5.27
N PHE A 135 12.01 9.97 -6.45
CA PHE A 135 12.20 8.53 -6.61
C PHE A 135 13.63 8.11 -6.24
N ILE A 136 14.59 9.03 -6.36
CA ILE A 136 16.00 8.75 -6.14
C ILE A 136 16.32 9.00 -4.65
N PRO A 137 16.69 7.97 -3.87
CA PRO A 137 17.13 8.18 -2.50
C PRO A 137 18.48 8.92 -2.47
N THR A 138 18.58 9.96 -1.65
CA THR A 138 19.88 10.54 -1.27
C THR A 138 20.63 9.65 -0.29
N ASN A 139 19.91 8.90 0.55
CA ASN A 139 20.45 7.91 1.48
C ASN A 139 19.45 6.76 1.65
N ILE A 140 19.85 5.55 1.29
CA ILE A 140 18.99 4.37 1.34
C ILE A 140 18.64 3.95 2.78
N PHE A 141 19.55 4.09 3.74
CA PHE A 141 19.27 3.75 5.14
C PHE A 141 18.23 4.67 5.73
N ASN A 142 18.29 5.97 5.37
CA ASN A 142 17.25 6.92 5.73
C ASN A 142 15.91 6.53 5.09
N ALA A 143 15.89 6.21 3.79
CA ALA A 143 14.67 5.81 3.09
C ALA A 143 14.00 4.56 3.70
N LEU A 144 14.80 3.58 4.12
CA LEU A 144 14.34 2.38 4.82
C LEU A 144 13.79 2.72 6.23
N ALA A 145 14.45 3.62 6.96
CA ALA A 145 14.03 4.01 8.31
C ALA A 145 12.76 4.88 8.31
N THR A 146 12.62 5.80 7.36
CA THR A 146 11.46 6.70 7.27
C THR A 146 10.29 6.10 6.51
N GLY A 147 10.45 4.91 5.94
CA GLY A 147 9.41 4.25 5.14
C GLY A 147 9.13 4.95 3.81
N SER A 148 10.15 5.54 3.19
CA SER A 148 10.06 6.17 1.86
C SER A 148 9.95 5.10 0.77
N LEU A 149 8.76 4.49 0.65
CA LEU A 149 8.55 3.27 -0.16
C LEU A 149 9.00 3.39 -1.61
N MET A 150 8.74 4.53 -2.25
CA MET A 150 9.12 4.75 -3.63
C MET A 150 10.64 4.65 -3.84
N GLN A 151 11.41 5.24 -2.94
CA GLN A 151 12.87 5.18 -2.96
C GLN A 151 13.37 3.76 -2.68
N VAL A 152 12.73 3.05 -1.74
CA VAL A 152 13.04 1.64 -1.43
C VAL A 152 12.79 0.74 -2.64
N ILE A 153 11.68 0.93 -3.36
CA ILE A 153 11.34 0.17 -4.57
C ILE A 153 12.37 0.41 -5.67
N VAL A 154 12.72 1.67 -5.94
CA VAL A 154 13.72 2.02 -6.98
C VAL A 154 15.06 1.40 -6.66
N PHE A 155 15.52 1.50 -5.42
CA PHE A 155 16.75 0.87 -4.98
C PHE A 155 16.72 -0.66 -5.10
N ALA A 156 15.62 -1.31 -4.69
CA ALA A 156 15.46 -2.76 -4.81
C ALA A 156 15.56 -3.24 -6.26
N ILE A 157 14.95 -2.51 -7.20
CA ILE A 157 15.04 -2.81 -8.64
C ILE A 157 16.49 -2.69 -9.13
N LEU A 158 17.16 -1.58 -8.80
CA LEU A 158 18.56 -1.36 -9.21
C LEU A 158 19.50 -2.43 -8.65
N LEU A 159 19.32 -2.80 -7.38
CA LEU A 159 20.11 -3.83 -6.73
C LEU A 159 19.88 -5.21 -7.36
N ALA A 160 18.62 -5.57 -7.63
CA ALA A 160 18.28 -6.83 -8.29
C ALA A 160 18.87 -6.90 -9.70
N LEU A 161 18.79 -5.82 -10.47
CA LEU A 161 19.42 -5.74 -11.80
C LEU A 161 20.94 -5.88 -11.73
N ALA A 162 21.60 -5.19 -10.79
CA ALA A 162 23.03 -5.32 -10.59
C ALA A 162 23.46 -6.76 -10.26
N SER A 163 22.65 -7.48 -9.45
CA SER A 163 22.87 -8.89 -9.14
C SER A 163 22.86 -9.77 -10.39
N LEU A 164 21.90 -9.56 -11.30
CA LEU A 164 21.80 -10.33 -12.54
C LEU A 164 23.02 -10.14 -13.45
N TYR A 165 23.55 -8.91 -13.55
CA TYR A 165 24.74 -8.64 -14.36
C TYR A 165 26.02 -9.27 -13.78
N LEU A 166 26.11 -9.43 -12.46
CA LEU A 166 27.24 -10.09 -11.80
C LEU A 166 27.25 -11.60 -12.06
N GLU A 167 26.08 -12.26 -12.02
CA GLU A 167 25.94 -13.69 -12.30
C GLU A 167 26.32 -14.04 -13.74
N GLU A 168 25.91 -13.21 -14.70
CA GLU A 168 26.21 -13.43 -16.11
C GLU A 168 27.71 -13.32 -16.41
N LYS A 169 28.41 -12.40 -15.74
CA LYS A 169 29.86 -12.25 -15.87
C LYS A 169 30.62 -13.42 -15.24
N HIS A 170 30.11 -13.99 -14.15
CA HIS A 170 30.73 -15.13 -13.49
C HIS A 170 30.64 -16.41 -14.34
N HIS A 171 29.50 -16.65 -15.01
CA HIS A 171 29.34 -17.78 -15.93
C HIS A 171 30.14 -17.68 -17.23
N ARG A 172 30.55 -16.48 -17.66
CA ARG A 172 31.40 -16.29 -18.85
C ARG A 172 32.91 -16.33 -18.56
N ALA A 173 33.30 -16.32 -17.29
CA ALA A 173 34.70 -16.33 -16.85
C ALA A 173 35.21 -17.72 -16.42
N MET A 174 34.32 -18.72 -16.35
CA MET A 174 34.64 -20.16 -16.27
C MET A 174 34.42 -20.80 -17.63
#